data_AF-A0A084IPP6-F1
#
_entry.id   AF-A0A084IPP6-F1
#
_cell.length_a   1.000
_cell.length_b   1.000
_cell.length_c   1.000
_cell.angle_alpha   90.00
_cell.angle_beta   90.00
_cell.angle_gamma   90.00
#
_symmetry.space_group_name_H-M   'P 1'
#
loop_
_entity.id
_entity.type
_entity.pdbx_description
1 polymer ?
#
loop_
_entity_poly.entity_id
_entity_poly.type
_entity_poly.pdbx_seq_one_letter_code
_entity_poly.pdbx_strand_id
1 'polypeptide(L)'
;MDITKSSPLSRLFRGGSPFEALSEHIRQVDRGADLLINFFQASSDGDWNRAQTLYREISDCEHTADDLKDRIRLNLPNTLFLPISRSDLLELVEAQDKIINKIKDIAGLMTGRRMQFPATLLEPINKYIQVTIDTVHQARKVLEELDELLESGFGRNISEVIEDMVVELGKLEKRADEEQVAIRHRLLEQESELPPLEVMFLYQIIDWIGTVSDRAERVGSRLQIMMAR
;
A
#
# COMPACT_ATOMS: atom_id res chain seq x y z
N MET A 1 -1.79 -36.50 29.33
CA MET A 1 -1.56 -35.92 27.99
C MET A 1 -1.41 -34.43 28.19
N ASP A 2 -0.17 -33.94 28.18
CA ASP A 2 0.15 -32.54 28.45
C ASP A 2 0.07 -31.73 27.15
N ILE A 3 -0.76 -30.68 27.13
CA ILE A 3 -1.07 -29.84 25.95
C ILE A 3 -0.04 -28.70 25.77
N THR A 4 1.09 -28.72 26.49
CA THR A 4 2.03 -27.58 26.56
C THR A 4 3.38 -27.82 25.91
N LYS A 5 3.44 -28.58 24.80
CA LYS A 5 4.65 -28.60 23.96
C LYS A 5 4.66 -27.40 23.01
N SER A 6 5.05 -26.24 23.54
CA SER A 6 5.42 -25.06 22.76
C SER A 6 6.48 -25.45 21.71
N SER A 7 6.17 -25.31 20.43
CA SER A 7 7.11 -25.53 19.33
C SER A 7 8.37 -24.67 19.53
N PRO A 8 9.59 -25.14 19.21
CA PRO A 8 10.81 -24.33 19.27
C PRO A 8 10.69 -22.96 18.54
N LEU A 9 9.82 -22.87 17.52
CA LEU A 9 9.48 -21.64 16.82
C LEU A 9 8.81 -20.60 17.73
N SER A 10 7.88 -21.02 18.58
CA SER A 10 7.15 -20.15 19.52
C SER A 10 8.04 -19.52 20.62
N ARG A 11 9.27 -20.04 20.82
CA ARG A 11 10.20 -19.49 21.82
C ARG A 11 11.21 -18.51 21.23
N LEU A 12 11.43 -18.53 19.91
CA LEU A 12 12.25 -17.56 19.20
C LEU A 12 11.44 -16.30 18.86
N PHE A 13 10.15 -16.47 18.60
CA PHE A 13 9.20 -15.38 18.48
C PHE A 13 8.38 -15.25 19.77
N ARG A 14 8.86 -14.48 20.76
CA ARG A 14 8.03 -14.10 21.93
C ARG A 14 6.87 -13.14 21.57
N GLY A 15 6.47 -13.04 20.30
CA GLY A 15 5.45 -12.13 19.82
C GLY A 15 5.15 -12.21 18.31
N GLY A 16 5.04 -13.42 17.74
CA GLY A 16 4.33 -13.59 16.46
C GLY A 16 5.04 -14.26 15.29
N SER A 17 4.27 -14.73 14.30
CA SER A 17 4.76 -15.28 13.03
C SER A 17 5.52 -14.22 12.20
N PRO A 18 6.52 -14.57 11.35
CA PRO A 18 7.08 -13.62 10.37
C PRO A 18 6.00 -12.96 9.49
N PHE A 19 4.91 -13.68 9.22
CA PHE A 19 3.76 -13.13 8.50
C PHE A 19 2.97 -12.15 9.36
N GLU A 20 2.77 -12.42 10.65
CA GLU A 20 2.14 -11.45 11.56
C GLU A 20 2.87 -10.10 11.57
N ALA A 21 4.21 -10.10 11.55
CA ALA A 21 4.99 -8.86 11.47
C ALA A 21 4.80 -8.14 10.12
N LEU A 22 4.69 -8.89 9.02
CA LEU A 22 4.36 -8.33 7.70
C LEU A 22 2.91 -7.80 7.66
N SER A 23 1.96 -8.48 8.32
CA SER A 23 0.56 -8.07 8.50
C SER A 23 0.47 -6.78 9.31
N GLU A 24 1.26 -6.64 10.38
CA GLU A 24 1.37 -5.39 11.16
C GLU A 24 1.92 -4.24 10.31
N HIS A 25 2.96 -4.50 9.50
CA HIS A 25 3.55 -3.52 8.61
C HIS A 25 2.55 -3.04 7.54
N ILE A 26 1.92 -3.95 6.79
CA ILE A 26 0.96 -3.55 5.75
C ILE A 26 -0.27 -2.83 6.33
N ARG A 27 -0.66 -3.11 7.58
CA ARG A 27 -1.75 -2.36 8.24
C ARG A 27 -1.42 -0.88 8.43
N GLN A 28 -0.15 -0.53 8.67
CA GLN A 28 0.26 0.88 8.70
C GLN A 28 0.23 1.52 7.32
N VAL A 29 0.64 0.76 6.29
CA VAL A 29 0.56 1.19 4.89
C VAL A 29 -0.89 1.48 4.47
N ASP A 30 -1.80 0.54 4.79
CA ASP A 30 -3.23 0.62 4.51
C ASP A 30 -3.89 1.82 5.20
N ARG A 31 -3.57 2.02 6.49
CA ARG A 31 -4.00 3.20 7.23
C ARG A 31 -3.51 4.50 6.59
N GLY A 32 -2.28 4.54 6.10
CA GLY A 32 -1.77 5.70 5.37
C GLY A 32 -2.54 5.97 4.08
N ALA A 33 -2.98 4.92 3.38
CA ALA A 33 -3.82 5.04 2.18
C ALA A 33 -5.21 5.61 2.52
N ASP A 34 -5.83 5.17 3.62
CA ASP A 34 -7.09 5.73 4.13
C ASP A 34 -6.98 7.21 4.54
N LEU A 35 -5.83 7.60 5.08
CA LEU A 35 -5.58 9.01 5.40
C LEU A 35 -5.41 9.85 4.14
N LEU A 36 -4.91 9.26 3.05
CA LEU A 36 -4.69 9.97 1.79
C LEU A 36 -6.00 10.48 1.18
N ILE A 37 -7.07 9.69 1.15
CA ILE A 37 -8.38 10.17 0.64
C ILE A 37 -8.91 11.36 1.45
N ASN A 38 -8.78 11.30 2.77
CA ASN A 38 -9.16 12.40 3.65
C ASN A 38 -8.29 13.65 3.43
N PHE A 39 -7.00 13.44 3.14
CA PHE A 39 -6.06 14.51 2.83
C PHE A 39 -6.45 15.23 1.53
N PHE A 40 -6.77 14.48 0.47
CA PHE A 40 -7.24 15.06 -0.79
C PHE A 40 -8.55 15.83 -0.64
N GLN A 41 -9.48 15.34 0.19
CA GLN A 41 -10.70 16.08 0.49
C GLN A 41 -10.39 17.42 1.18
N ALA A 42 -9.57 17.41 2.23
CA ALA A 42 -9.18 18.64 2.93
C ALA A 42 -8.44 19.63 2.01
N SER A 43 -7.57 19.12 1.13
CA SER A 43 -6.87 19.89 0.11
C SER A 43 -7.84 20.58 -0.85
N SER A 44 -8.82 19.84 -1.35
CA SER A 44 -9.87 20.32 -2.26
C SER A 44 -10.76 21.38 -1.63
N ASP A 45 -11.08 21.24 -0.34
CA ASP A 45 -11.86 22.21 0.44
C ASP A 45 -11.04 23.46 0.83
N GLY A 46 -9.72 23.45 0.60
CA GLY A 46 -8.81 24.51 1.02
C GLY A 46 -8.54 24.58 2.52
N ASP A 47 -8.92 23.53 3.26
CA ASP A 47 -8.64 23.41 4.69
C ASP A 47 -7.22 22.90 4.91
N TRP A 48 -6.26 23.81 4.74
CA TRP A 48 -4.83 23.51 4.89
C TRP A 48 -4.40 23.20 6.32
N ASN A 49 -5.20 23.58 7.33
CA ASN A 49 -4.93 23.20 8.72
C ASN A 49 -5.25 21.71 8.93
N ARG A 50 -6.39 21.26 8.40
CA ARG A 50 -6.75 19.84 8.39
C ARG A 50 -5.80 19.03 7.51
N ALA A 51 -5.47 19.50 6.30
CA ALA A 51 -4.52 18.82 5.42
C ALA A 51 -3.14 18.67 6.08
N GLN A 52 -2.65 19.70 6.78
CA GLN A 52 -1.39 19.64 7.54
C GLN A 52 -1.44 18.61 8.68
N THR A 53 -2.59 18.46 9.33
CA THR A 53 -2.80 17.46 10.39
C THR A 53 -2.77 16.05 9.82
N LEU A 54 -3.51 15.81 8.74
CA LEU A 54 -3.54 14.53 8.02
C LEU A 54 -2.16 14.15 7.46
N TYR A 55 -1.39 15.12 6.96
CA TYR A 55 -0.01 14.87 6.53
C TYR A 55 0.89 14.40 7.67
N ARG A 56 0.71 14.92 8.90
CA ARG A 56 1.44 14.43 10.07
C ARG A 56 1.04 13.00 10.42
N GLU A 57 -0.25 12.69 10.40
CA GLU A 57 -0.74 11.32 10.65
C GLU A 57 -0.22 10.32 9.60
N ILE A 58 -0.17 10.71 8.32
CA ILE A 58 0.47 9.91 7.25
C ILE A 58 1.96 9.72 7.54
N SER A 59 2.66 10.77 7.96
CA SER A 59 4.07 10.69 8.32
C SER A 59 4.31 9.77 9.52
N ASP A 60 3.40 9.77 10.51
CA ASP A 60 3.48 8.88 11.67
C ASP A 60 3.25 7.42 11.28
N CYS A 61 2.34 7.15 10.32
CA CYS A 61 2.15 5.81 9.74
C CYS A 61 3.43 5.33 9.03
N GLU A 62 4.06 6.21 8.24
CA GLU A 62 5.33 5.91 7.56
C GLU A 62 6.48 5.64 8.55
N HIS A 63 6.66 6.48 9.58
CA HIS A 63 7.70 6.25 10.58
C HIS A 63 7.47 4.93 11.34
N THR A 64 6.22 4.63 11.68
CA THR A 64 5.87 3.35 12.33
C THR A 64 6.15 2.17 11.40
N ALA A 65 5.85 2.29 10.11
CA ALA A 65 6.16 1.26 9.12
C ALA A 65 7.68 1.05 8.97
N ASP A 66 8.47 2.12 8.93
CA ASP A 66 9.94 2.04 8.86
C ASP A 66 10.53 1.33 10.10
N ASP A 67 10.05 1.67 11.30
CA ASP A 67 10.42 0.99 12.55
C ASP A 67 10.08 -0.51 12.53
N LEU A 68 8.92 -0.87 11.99
CA LEU A 68 8.50 -2.27 11.82
C LEU A 68 9.37 -2.98 10.79
N LYS A 69 9.69 -2.34 9.67
CA LYS A 69 10.59 -2.87 8.63
C LYS A 69 11.97 -3.19 9.20
N ASP A 70 12.54 -2.28 9.98
CA ASP A 70 13.85 -2.49 10.60
C ASP A 70 13.81 -3.61 11.66
N ARG A 71 12.73 -3.68 12.46
CA ARG A 71 12.51 -4.79 13.37
C ARG A 71 12.44 -6.13 12.63
N ILE A 72 11.71 -6.21 11.52
CA ILE A 72 11.61 -7.41 10.68
C ILE A 72 13.00 -7.82 10.18
N ARG A 73 13.77 -6.88 9.63
CA ARG A 73 15.14 -7.11 9.10
C ARG A 73 16.09 -7.68 10.15
N LEU A 74 16.05 -7.14 11.37
CA LEU A 74 16.92 -7.54 12.49
C LEU A 74 16.55 -8.90 13.09
N ASN A 75 15.26 -9.22 13.14
CA ASN A 75 14.77 -10.41 13.85
C ASN A 75 14.46 -11.61 12.93
N LEU A 76 14.57 -11.46 11.60
CA LEU A 76 14.43 -12.56 10.66
C LEU A 76 15.57 -13.59 10.84
N PRO A 77 15.29 -14.82 11.30
CA PRO A 77 16.31 -15.84 11.48
C PRO A 77 16.88 -16.33 10.13
N ASN A 78 18.15 -16.71 10.12
CA ASN A 78 18.83 -17.24 8.92
C ASN A 78 18.27 -18.59 8.44
N THR A 79 17.62 -19.33 9.33
CA THR A 79 16.94 -20.59 9.04
C THR A 79 15.48 -20.44 9.45
N LEU A 80 14.61 -20.18 8.48
CA LEU A 80 13.18 -20.30 8.65
C LEU A 80 12.82 -21.78 8.44
N PHE A 81 12.12 -22.41 9.39
CA PHE A 81 11.51 -23.73 9.20
C PHE A 81 10.24 -23.67 8.31
N LEU A 82 10.07 -22.58 7.55
CA LEU A 82 9.00 -22.35 6.59
C LEU A 82 9.54 -22.57 5.17
N PRO A 83 8.70 -22.95 4.19
CA PRO A 83 9.12 -23.15 2.79
C PRO A 83 9.51 -21.86 2.06
N ILE A 84 9.65 -20.74 2.78
CA ILE A 84 9.85 -19.39 2.22
C ILE A 84 11.24 -18.88 2.60
N SER A 85 11.94 -18.32 1.61
CA SER A 85 13.26 -17.77 1.86
C SER A 85 13.20 -16.45 2.63
N ARG A 86 14.21 -16.20 3.46
CA ARG A 86 14.39 -14.89 4.12
C ARG A 86 14.43 -13.75 3.11
N SER A 87 15.06 -13.97 1.96
CA SER A 87 15.16 -12.97 0.90
C SER A 87 13.79 -12.55 0.37
N ASP A 88 12.89 -13.51 0.16
CA ASP A 88 11.55 -13.18 -0.36
C ASP A 88 10.73 -12.36 0.66
N LEU A 89 10.82 -12.66 1.96
CA LEU A 89 10.19 -11.85 3.02
C LEU A 89 10.75 -10.42 3.08
N LEU A 90 12.07 -10.28 2.89
CA LEU A 90 12.73 -8.96 2.84
C LEU A 90 12.31 -8.16 1.61
N GLU A 91 12.16 -8.82 0.46
CA GLU A 91 11.66 -8.18 -0.76
C GLU A 91 10.18 -7.77 -0.62
N LEU A 92 9.39 -8.55 0.11
CA LEU A 92 7.98 -8.26 0.36
C LEU A 92 7.82 -7.03 1.27
N VAL A 93 8.50 -6.98 2.42
CA VAL A 93 8.42 -5.80 3.31
C VAL A 93 8.93 -4.53 2.62
N GLU A 94 9.97 -4.64 1.80
CA GLU A 94 10.49 -3.53 0.99
C GLU A 94 9.47 -3.04 -0.06
N ALA A 95 8.68 -3.95 -0.64
CA ALA A 95 7.62 -3.57 -1.57
C ALA A 95 6.50 -2.82 -0.85
N GLN A 96 6.09 -3.26 0.35
CA GLN A 96 5.09 -2.59 1.18
C GLN A 96 5.56 -1.19 1.61
N ASP A 97 6.80 -1.06 2.07
CA ASP A 97 7.39 0.20 2.55
C ASP A 97 7.38 1.29 1.48
N LYS A 98 7.64 0.90 0.22
CA LYS A 98 7.59 1.82 -0.90
C LYS A 98 6.19 2.42 -1.10
N ILE A 99 5.11 1.74 -0.73
CA ILE A 99 3.75 2.27 -0.88
C ILE A 99 3.58 3.47 0.05
N ILE A 100 3.81 3.28 1.36
CA ILE A 100 3.62 4.34 2.35
C ILE A 100 4.57 5.52 2.16
N ASN A 101 5.81 5.27 1.72
CA ASN A 101 6.75 6.33 1.36
C ASN A 101 6.20 7.20 0.21
N LYS A 102 5.56 6.59 -0.80
CA LYS A 102 4.95 7.36 -1.90
C LYS A 102 3.73 8.15 -1.44
N ILE A 103 2.91 7.57 -0.58
CA ILE A 103 1.75 8.26 0.02
C ILE A 103 2.22 9.52 0.79
N LYS A 104 3.28 9.39 1.61
CA LYS A 104 3.92 10.52 2.31
C LYS A 104 4.48 11.56 1.34
N ASP A 105 5.15 11.13 0.27
CA ASP A 105 5.67 12.05 -0.77
C ASP A 105 4.54 12.89 -1.40
N ILE A 106 3.43 12.25 -1.79
CA ILE A 106 2.25 12.90 -2.38
C ILE A 106 1.71 13.97 -1.42
N ALA A 107 1.42 13.58 -0.18
CA ALA A 107 0.86 14.49 0.81
C ALA A 107 1.85 15.63 1.15
N GLY A 108 3.14 15.34 1.22
CA GLY A 108 4.19 16.33 1.49
C GLY A 108 4.32 17.37 0.38
N LEU A 109 4.33 16.93 -0.89
CA LEU A 109 4.40 17.83 -2.04
C LEU A 109 3.16 18.75 -2.12
N MET A 110 1.97 18.16 -1.97
CA MET A 110 0.72 18.91 -2.00
C MET A 110 0.61 19.91 -0.85
N THR A 111 1.01 19.51 0.36
CA THR A 111 1.03 20.41 1.54
C THR A 111 2.00 21.57 1.34
N GLY A 112 3.23 21.28 0.89
CA GLY A 112 4.27 22.30 0.72
C GLY A 112 3.92 23.36 -0.33
N ARG A 113 3.13 22.98 -1.34
CA ARG A 113 2.69 23.86 -2.42
C ARG A 113 1.26 24.36 -2.28
N ARG A 114 0.53 23.89 -1.27
CA ARG A 114 -0.92 24.11 -1.11
C ARG A 114 -1.69 23.79 -2.40
N MET A 115 -1.44 22.62 -2.97
CA MET A 115 -2.00 22.22 -4.27
C MET A 115 -3.50 21.96 -4.20
N GLN A 116 -4.24 22.38 -5.22
CA GLN A 116 -5.66 22.04 -5.38
C GLN A 116 -5.90 21.56 -6.80
N PHE A 117 -6.72 20.53 -6.93
CA PHE A 117 -7.23 20.14 -8.23
C PHE A 117 -8.33 21.13 -8.64
N PRO A 118 -8.38 21.56 -9.92
CA PRO A 118 -9.50 22.31 -10.46
C PRO A 118 -10.84 21.61 -10.19
N ALA A 119 -11.91 22.37 -10.00
CA ALA A 119 -13.24 21.84 -9.67
C ALA A 119 -13.73 20.76 -10.64
N THR A 120 -13.40 20.91 -11.93
CA THR A 120 -13.71 19.98 -13.02
C THR A 120 -12.99 18.62 -12.92
N LEU A 121 -11.88 18.56 -12.18
CA LEU A 121 -11.07 17.37 -11.98
C LEU A 121 -11.31 16.67 -10.63
N LEU A 122 -12.10 17.27 -9.72
CA LEU A 122 -12.35 16.71 -8.38
C LEU A 122 -13.01 15.33 -8.40
N GLU A 123 -14.02 15.14 -9.24
CA GLU A 123 -14.70 13.84 -9.35
C GLU A 123 -13.79 12.77 -9.99
N PRO A 124 -13.10 13.04 -11.11
CA PRO A 124 -12.10 12.13 -11.67
C PRO A 124 -10.97 11.76 -10.71
N ILE A 125 -10.38 12.73 -10.02
CA ILE A 125 -9.24 12.46 -9.14
C ILE A 125 -9.68 11.63 -7.94
N ASN A 126 -10.86 11.89 -7.37
CA ASN A 126 -11.38 11.11 -6.26
C ASN A 126 -11.67 9.65 -6.67
N LYS A 127 -12.21 9.43 -7.87
CA LYS A 127 -12.38 8.07 -8.42
C LYS A 127 -11.05 7.36 -8.58
N TYR A 128 -10.06 8.04 -9.15
CA TYR A 128 -8.75 7.47 -9.38
C TYR A 128 -8.04 7.11 -8.06
N ILE A 129 -8.06 8.02 -7.08
CA ILE A 129 -7.53 7.78 -5.72
C ILE A 129 -8.25 6.60 -5.06
N GLN A 130 -9.57 6.49 -5.19
CA GLN A 130 -10.32 5.38 -4.61
C GLN A 130 -9.85 4.05 -5.18
N VAL A 131 -9.68 3.94 -6.51
CA VAL A 131 -9.17 2.71 -7.13
C VAL A 131 -7.76 2.39 -6.62
N THR A 132 -6.90 3.39 -6.47
CA THR A 132 -5.55 3.20 -5.90
C THR A 132 -5.59 2.68 -4.47
N ILE A 133 -6.47 3.21 -3.63
CA ILE A 133 -6.65 2.75 -2.24
C ILE A 133 -7.22 1.33 -2.21
N ASP A 134 -8.18 1.01 -3.08
CA ASP A 134 -8.73 -0.33 -3.23
C ASP A 134 -7.63 -1.37 -3.56
N THR A 135 -6.63 -1.00 -4.38
CA THR A 135 -5.47 -1.86 -4.67
C THR A 135 -4.59 -2.10 -3.44
N VAL A 136 -4.38 -1.09 -2.59
CA VAL A 136 -3.65 -1.24 -1.32
C VAL A 136 -4.42 -2.15 -0.37
N HIS A 137 -5.73 -1.95 -0.25
CA HIS A 137 -6.61 -2.79 0.55
C HIS A 137 -6.58 -4.24 0.10
N GLN A 138 -6.59 -4.49 -1.21
CA GLN A 138 -6.53 -5.83 -1.76
C GLN A 138 -5.19 -6.51 -1.43
N ALA A 139 -4.06 -5.78 -1.53
CA ALA A 139 -2.75 -6.29 -1.14
C ALA A 139 -2.68 -6.63 0.37
N ARG A 140 -3.25 -5.79 1.24
CA ARG A 140 -3.37 -6.08 2.68
C ARG A 140 -4.19 -7.34 2.92
N LYS A 141 -5.40 -7.38 2.34
CA LYS A 141 -6.35 -8.48 2.53
C LYS A 141 -5.70 -9.83 2.21
N VAL A 142 -5.01 -9.92 1.08
CA VAL A 142 -4.39 -11.19 0.69
C VAL A 142 -3.23 -11.58 1.61
N LEU A 143 -2.44 -10.60 2.06
CA LEU A 143 -1.38 -10.89 3.02
C LEU A 143 -1.94 -11.46 4.33
N GLU A 144 -3.02 -10.86 4.85
CA GLU A 144 -3.67 -11.31 6.08
C GLU A 144 -4.33 -12.69 5.91
N GLU A 145 -5.00 -12.94 4.78
CA GLU A 145 -5.58 -14.27 4.48
C GLU A 145 -4.48 -15.35 4.38
N LEU A 146 -3.32 -15.03 3.81
CA LEU A 146 -2.19 -15.95 3.76
C LEU A 146 -1.61 -16.22 5.15
N ASP A 147 -1.53 -15.22 6.03
CA ASP A 147 -1.10 -15.38 7.42
C ASP A 147 -2.01 -16.40 8.15
N GLU A 148 -3.33 -16.21 8.05
CA GLU A 148 -4.33 -17.12 8.64
C GLU A 148 -4.25 -18.55 8.07
N LEU A 149 -4.03 -18.70 6.77
CA LEU A 149 -3.88 -20.01 6.12
C LEU A 149 -2.61 -20.74 6.56
N LEU A 150 -1.51 -20.01 6.73
CA LEU A 150 -0.25 -20.58 7.21
C LEU A 150 -0.33 -21.01 8.68
N GLU A 151 -1.08 -20.29 9.52
CA GLU A 151 -1.33 -20.68 10.91
C GLU A 151 -2.25 -21.90 11.02
N SER A 152 -3.27 -22.00 10.16
CA SER A 152 -4.24 -23.11 10.18
C SER A 152 -3.70 -24.41 9.56
N GLY A 153 -2.63 -24.35 8.77
CA GLY A 153 -1.93 -25.53 8.22
C GLY A 153 -2.57 -26.16 6.97
N PHE A 154 -3.53 -25.48 6.31
CA PHE A 154 -4.26 -26.00 5.16
C PHE A 154 -3.74 -25.46 3.83
N GLY A 155 -2.74 -26.13 3.25
CA GLY A 155 -2.13 -25.71 1.98
C GLY A 155 -3.02 -25.75 0.73
N ARG A 156 -4.19 -26.42 0.76
CA ARG A 156 -5.10 -26.51 -0.40
C ARG A 156 -5.83 -25.20 -0.70
N ASN A 157 -6.00 -24.32 0.29
CA ASN A 157 -6.71 -23.05 0.12
C ASN A 157 -5.79 -21.91 -0.33
N ILE A 158 -4.46 -22.09 -0.24
CA ILE A 158 -3.48 -21.04 -0.60
C ILE A 158 -3.54 -20.75 -2.11
N SER A 159 -3.65 -21.78 -2.95
CA SER A 159 -3.74 -21.58 -4.41
C SER A 159 -4.98 -20.80 -4.83
N GLU A 160 -6.14 -21.05 -4.19
CA GLU A 160 -7.39 -20.34 -4.44
C GLU A 160 -7.27 -18.85 -4.05
N VAL A 161 -6.72 -18.57 -2.85
CA VAL A 161 -6.47 -17.18 -2.40
C VAL A 161 -5.54 -16.42 -3.36
N ILE A 162 -4.49 -17.07 -3.85
CA ILE A 162 -3.57 -16.46 -4.80
C ILE A 162 -4.22 -16.25 -6.18
N GLU A 163 -5.04 -17.18 -6.65
CA GLU A 163 -5.78 -17.03 -7.91
C GLU A 163 -6.79 -15.87 -7.83
N ASP A 164 -7.58 -15.82 -6.77
CA ASP A 164 -8.52 -14.73 -6.51
C ASP A 164 -7.80 -13.38 -6.40
N MET A 165 -6.66 -13.34 -5.72
CA MET A 165 -5.81 -12.15 -5.65
C MET A 165 -5.42 -11.64 -7.05
N VAL A 166 -4.90 -12.52 -7.91
CA VAL A 166 -4.44 -12.13 -9.26
C VAL A 166 -5.60 -11.59 -10.09
N VAL A 167 -6.77 -12.23 -10.00
CA VAL A 167 -7.97 -11.77 -10.68
C VAL A 167 -8.41 -10.39 -10.19
N GLU A 168 -8.45 -10.16 -8.89
CA GLU A 168 -8.89 -8.87 -8.34
C GLU A 168 -7.86 -7.75 -8.58
N LEU A 169 -6.56 -8.01 -8.41
CA LEU A 169 -5.51 -7.03 -8.73
C LEU A 169 -5.54 -6.65 -10.22
N GLY A 170 -5.71 -7.61 -11.14
CA GLY A 170 -5.81 -7.30 -12.57
C GLY A 170 -7.05 -6.49 -12.94
N LYS A 171 -8.17 -6.65 -12.22
CA LYS A 171 -9.35 -5.77 -12.38
C LYS A 171 -9.07 -4.35 -11.90
N LEU A 172 -8.37 -4.21 -10.77
CA LEU A 172 -8.02 -2.91 -10.19
C LEU A 172 -6.97 -2.17 -11.02
N GLU A 173 -5.95 -2.87 -11.52
CA GLU A 173 -4.93 -2.34 -12.45
C GLU A 173 -5.61 -1.76 -13.70
N LYS A 174 -6.45 -2.55 -14.37
CA LYS A 174 -7.18 -2.09 -15.56
C LYS A 174 -8.02 -0.84 -15.27
N ARG A 175 -8.72 -0.80 -14.13
CA ARG A 175 -9.50 0.37 -13.71
C ARG A 175 -8.60 1.57 -13.42
N ALA A 176 -7.46 1.36 -12.77
CA ALA A 176 -6.51 2.43 -12.46
C ALA A 176 -5.94 3.05 -13.74
N ASP A 177 -5.59 2.23 -14.73
CA ASP A 177 -5.14 2.68 -16.05
C ASP A 177 -6.21 3.49 -16.78
N GLU A 178 -7.46 2.99 -16.80
CA GLU A 178 -8.59 3.68 -17.43
C GLU A 178 -8.84 5.06 -16.78
N GLU A 179 -8.85 5.13 -15.45
CA GLU A 179 -9.04 6.38 -14.71
C GLU A 179 -7.84 7.33 -14.88
N GLN A 180 -6.61 6.80 -14.93
CA GLN A 180 -5.40 7.61 -15.16
C GLN A 180 -5.40 8.25 -16.55
N VAL A 181 -5.78 7.50 -17.59
CA VAL A 181 -5.92 8.04 -18.95
C VAL A 181 -7.02 9.09 -18.99
N ALA A 182 -8.17 8.82 -18.37
CA ALA A 182 -9.31 9.73 -18.35
C ALA A 182 -8.96 11.07 -17.67
N ILE A 183 -8.32 11.05 -16.51
CA ILE A 183 -7.95 12.28 -15.81
C ILE A 183 -6.85 13.07 -16.54
N ARG A 184 -5.87 12.39 -17.14
CA ARG A 184 -4.82 13.05 -17.94
C ARG A 184 -5.43 13.75 -19.16
N HIS A 185 -6.41 13.14 -19.81
CA HIS A 185 -7.12 13.74 -20.93
C HIS A 185 -7.93 14.97 -20.51
N ARG A 186 -8.65 14.91 -19.38
CA ARG A 186 -9.38 16.06 -18.86
C ARG A 186 -8.46 17.20 -18.43
N LEU A 187 -7.30 16.89 -17.83
CA LEU A 187 -6.30 17.91 -17.51
C LEU A 187 -5.78 18.57 -18.80
N LEU A 188 -5.49 17.78 -19.84
CA LEU A 188 -5.00 18.27 -21.14
C LEU A 188 -5.94 19.31 -21.77
N GLU A 189 -7.25 19.06 -21.71
CA GLU A 189 -8.28 19.98 -22.22
C GLU A 189 -8.26 21.36 -21.54
N GLN A 190 -7.71 21.45 -20.32
CA GLN A 190 -7.75 22.65 -19.48
C GLN A 190 -6.38 23.26 -19.21
N GLU A 191 -5.27 22.65 -19.66
CA GLU A 191 -3.91 23.13 -19.35
C GLU A 191 -3.67 24.57 -19.77
N SER A 192 -4.27 24.99 -20.90
CA SER A 192 -4.13 26.36 -21.41
C SER A 192 -4.77 27.43 -20.52
N GLU A 193 -5.63 27.02 -19.58
CA GLU A 193 -6.32 27.89 -18.63
C GLU A 193 -5.59 27.97 -17.27
N LEU A 194 -4.56 27.15 -17.07
CA LEU A 194 -3.83 27.01 -15.82
C LEU A 194 -2.39 27.51 -15.94
N PRO A 195 -1.75 27.97 -14.83
CA PRO A 195 -0.33 28.26 -14.83
C PRO A 195 0.49 27.01 -15.21
N PRO A 196 1.44 27.07 -16.16
CA PRO A 196 2.15 25.88 -16.65
C PRO A 196 2.87 25.09 -15.56
N LEU A 197 3.38 25.78 -14.54
CA LEU A 197 4.03 25.12 -13.40
C LEU A 197 3.02 24.31 -12.57
N GLU A 198 1.79 24.81 -12.39
CA GLU A 198 0.74 24.09 -11.66
C GLU A 198 0.29 22.84 -12.43
N VAL A 199 0.11 22.96 -13.74
CA VAL A 199 -0.20 21.83 -14.63
C VAL A 199 0.83 20.71 -14.47
N MET A 200 2.13 21.04 -14.50
CA MET A 200 3.20 20.06 -14.32
C MET A 200 3.12 19.32 -12.99
N PHE A 201 2.80 20.03 -11.90
CA PHE A 201 2.64 19.40 -10.59
C PHE A 201 1.37 18.55 -10.50
N LEU A 202 0.27 18.93 -11.17
CA LEU A 202 -0.93 18.10 -11.25
C LEU A 202 -0.64 16.78 -11.97
N TYR A 203 0.05 16.82 -13.11
CA TYR A 203 0.51 15.60 -13.80
C TYR A 203 1.40 14.73 -12.92
N GLN A 204 2.31 15.34 -12.16
CA GLN A 204 3.18 14.62 -11.24
C GLN A 204 2.39 13.92 -10.13
N ILE A 205 1.38 14.56 -9.56
CA ILE A 205 0.53 13.92 -8.54
C ILE A 205 -0.28 12.77 -9.15
N ILE A 206 -0.85 12.94 -10.34
CA ILE A 206 -1.55 11.87 -11.06
C ILE A 206 -0.61 10.67 -11.30
N ASP A 207 0.62 10.91 -11.71
CA ASP A 207 1.61 9.85 -11.93
C ASP A 207 2.02 9.15 -10.62
N TRP A 208 2.16 9.91 -9.54
CA TRP A 208 2.49 9.37 -8.23
C TRP A 208 1.36 8.53 -7.63
N ILE A 209 0.09 8.88 -7.87
CA ILE A 209 -1.06 8.05 -7.48
C ILE A 209 -0.99 6.70 -8.20
N GLY A 210 -0.72 6.68 -9.51
CA GLY A 210 -0.51 5.44 -10.26
C GLY A 210 0.64 4.61 -9.69
N THR A 211 1.75 5.27 -9.35
CA THR A 211 2.89 4.61 -8.69
C THR A 211 2.51 3.90 -7.38
N VAL A 212 1.50 4.38 -6.64
CA VAL A 212 1.00 3.70 -5.43
C VAL A 212 0.31 2.39 -5.80
N SER A 213 -0.58 2.42 -6.81
CA SER A 213 -1.25 1.22 -7.34
C SER A 213 -0.24 0.18 -7.82
N ASP A 214 0.73 0.57 -8.64
CA ASP A 214 1.75 -0.35 -9.18
C ASP A 214 2.57 -1.01 -8.05
N ARG A 215 2.86 -0.25 -6.99
CA ARG A 215 3.59 -0.77 -5.82
C ARG A 215 2.75 -1.76 -5.03
N ALA A 216 1.44 -1.51 -4.90
CA ALA A 216 0.51 -2.45 -4.26
C ALA A 216 0.34 -3.73 -5.08
N GLU A 217 0.21 -3.64 -6.40
CA GLU A 217 0.19 -4.80 -7.30
C GLU A 217 1.47 -5.64 -7.15
N ARG A 218 2.63 -4.97 -7.07
CA ARG A 218 3.92 -5.64 -6.87
C ARG A 218 3.99 -6.44 -5.56
N VAL A 219 3.29 -6.02 -4.50
CA VAL A 219 3.17 -6.83 -3.27
C VAL A 219 2.47 -8.16 -3.60
N GLY A 220 1.37 -8.12 -4.36
CA GLY A 220 0.66 -9.32 -4.81
C GLY A 220 1.50 -10.23 -5.70
N SER A 221 2.23 -9.67 -6.69
CA SER A 221 3.11 -10.47 -7.54
C SER A 221 4.22 -11.16 -6.74
N ARG A 222 4.73 -10.50 -5.68
CA ARG A 222 5.73 -11.12 -4.78
C ARG A 222 5.14 -12.26 -3.97
N LEU A 223 3.91 -12.10 -3.45
CA LEU A 223 3.21 -13.18 -2.76
C LEU A 223 2.99 -14.39 -3.68
N GLN A 224 2.58 -14.15 -4.93
CA GLN A 224 2.44 -15.24 -5.91
C GLN A 224 3.75 -15.98 -6.16
N ILE A 225 4.87 -15.26 -6.35
CA ILE A 225 6.20 -15.87 -6.56
C ILE A 225 6.62 -16.69 -5.33
N MET A 226 6.35 -16.19 -4.13
CA MET A 226 6.66 -16.88 -2.87
C MET A 226 5.89 -18.19 -2.73
N MET A 227 4.62 -18.23 -3.16
CA MET A 227 3.74 -19.39 -3.01
C MET A 227 3.81 -20.39 -4.17
N ALA A 228 4.38 -20.01 -5.31
CA ALA A 228 4.55 -20.89 -6.47
C ALA A 228 5.77 -21.84 -6.35
N ARG A 229 6.50 -21.80 -5.24
CA ARG A 229 7.69 -22.62 -4.96
C ARG A 229 7.39 -23.73 -3.96
#